data_AF-A0ABD5BSM1-F1
#
_entry.id   AF-A0ABD5BSM1-F1
#
_cell.length_a   1.000
_cell.length_b   1.000
_cell.length_c   1.000
_cell.angle_alpha   90.00
_cell.angle_beta   90.00
_cell.angle_gamma   90.00
#
_symmetry.space_group_name_H-M   'P 1'
#
loop_
_entity.id
_entity.type
_entity.pdbx_description
1 polymer ?
#
loop_
_entity_poly.entity_id
_entity_poly.type
_entity_poly.pdbx_seq_one_letter_code
_entity_poly.pdbx_strand_id
1 'polypeptide(L)'
;MHSERAPLGLKLAAWGGLVFLHFPLAIIAIYAFNTEDAAFSFPPKGFTLHWFNVAAGRQDILDAVLLSAQIACLATAIALVLGTLAAAALYRRDFFGKDSISLLLLLPIAL
;
A
#
# COMPACT_ATOMS: atom_id res chain seq x y z
N MET A 1 0.75 39.76 -1.47
CA MET A 1 0.62 38.58 -0.59
C MET A 1 -0.53 37.73 -1.14
N HIS A 2 -0.23 36.85 -2.11
CA HIS A 2 -1.24 36.00 -2.74
C HIS A 2 -1.64 34.91 -1.74
N SER A 3 -2.92 34.85 -1.36
CA SER A 3 -3.43 33.79 -0.50
C SER A 3 -3.35 32.49 -1.28
N GLU A 4 -2.31 31.68 -1.04
CA GLU A 4 -2.10 30.33 -1.57
C GLU A 4 -3.13 29.32 -1.03
N ARG A 5 -4.41 29.67 -1.04
CA ARG A 5 -5.47 28.76 -0.62
C ARG A 5 -6.11 28.21 -1.86
N ALA A 6 -5.87 26.92 -2.11
CA ALA A 6 -6.54 26.19 -3.18
C ALA A 6 -8.06 26.50 -3.17
N PRO A 7 -8.67 26.74 -4.34
CA PRO A 7 -10.06 27.11 -4.44
C PRO A 7 -10.93 26.03 -3.78
N LEU A 8 -12.00 26.45 -3.13
CA LEU A 8 -12.83 25.57 -2.30
C LEU A 8 -13.34 24.34 -3.09
N GLY A 9 -13.67 24.55 -4.38
CA GLY A 9 -14.06 23.48 -5.29
C GLY A 9 -12.98 22.42 -5.53
N LEU A 10 -11.70 22.81 -5.64
CA LEU A 10 -10.60 21.86 -5.82
C LEU A 10 -10.37 21.04 -4.54
N LYS A 11 -10.49 21.67 -3.37
CA LYS A 11 -10.41 20.98 -2.08
C LYS A 11 -11.55 19.97 -1.92
N LEU A 12 -12.78 20.37 -2.28
CA LEU A 12 -13.94 19.49 -2.23
C LEU A 12 -13.80 18.32 -3.21
N ALA A 13 -13.31 18.56 -4.42
CA ALA A 13 -13.06 17.50 -5.39
C ALA A 13 -11.98 16.52 -4.91
N ALA A 14 -10.88 17.02 -4.35
CA ALA A 14 -9.81 16.18 -3.80
C ALA A 14 -10.31 15.33 -2.62
N TRP A 15 -11.05 15.93 -1.68
CA TRP A 15 -11.67 15.20 -0.57
C TRP A 15 -12.74 14.20 -1.04
N GLY A 16 -13.55 14.57 -2.03
CA GLY A 16 -14.54 13.68 -2.63
C GLY A 16 -13.89 12.45 -3.26
N GLY A 17 -12.81 12.63 -4.01
CA GLY A 17 -12.03 11.52 -4.58
C GLY A 17 -11.41 10.62 -3.50
N LEU A 18 -10.86 11.22 -2.44
CA LEU A 18 -10.29 10.48 -1.32
C LEU A 18 -11.36 9.63 -0.62
N VAL A 19 -12.52 10.22 -0.30
CA VAL A 19 -13.65 9.49 0.31
C VAL A 19 -14.13 8.38 -0.59
N PHE A 20 -14.28 8.64 -1.89
CA PHE A 20 -14.70 7.63 -2.86
C PHE A 20 -13.74 6.42 -2.89
N LEU A 21 -12.42 6.66 -2.87
CA LEU A 21 -11.42 5.59 -2.85
C LEU A 21 -11.44 4.80 -1.52
N HIS A 22 -11.69 5.47 -0.40
CA HIS A 22 -11.69 4.85 0.93
C HIS A 22 -13.04 4.20 1.28
N PHE A 23 -14.12 4.57 0.61
CA PHE A 23 -15.46 4.02 0.84
C PHE A 23 -15.51 2.48 0.77
N PRO A 24 -15.00 1.79 -0.26
CA PRO A 24 -15.00 0.32 -0.28
C PRO A 24 -14.12 -0.29 0.82
N LEU A 25 -12.99 0.35 1.15
CA LEU A 25 -12.13 -0.09 2.26
C LEU A 25 -12.86 0.03 3.61
N ALA A 26 -13.63 1.09 3.81
CA ALA A 26 -14.43 1.29 5.01
C ALA A 26 -15.52 0.24 5.15
N ILE A 27 -16.18 -0.15 4.04
CA ILE A 27 -17.17 -1.23 4.05
C ILE A 27 -16.53 -2.55 4.52
N ILE A 28 -15.38 -2.91 3.93
CA ILE A 28 -14.66 -4.14 4.31
C ILE A 28 -14.20 -4.07 5.77
N ALA A 29 -13.73 -2.90 6.23
CA ALA A 29 -13.31 -2.70 7.61
C ALA A 29 -14.48 -2.87 8.60
N ILE A 30 -15.65 -2.31 8.32
CA ILE A 30 -16.86 -2.49 9.14
C ILE A 30 -17.28 -3.97 9.12
N TYR A 31 -17.18 -4.61 7.95
CA TYR A 31 -17.54 -6.02 7.78
C TYR A 31 -16.65 -6.96 8.62
N ALA A 32 -15.38 -6.61 8.82
CA ALA A 32 -14.45 -7.37 9.66
C ALA A 32 -14.91 -7.51 11.13
N PHE A 33 -15.84 -6.66 11.59
CA PHE A 33 -16.40 -6.70 12.94
C PHE A 33 -17.82 -7.28 13.00
N ASN A 34 -18.33 -7.89 11.93
CA ASN A 34 -19.70 -8.43 11.90
C ASN A 34 -19.81 -9.75 12.67
N THR A 35 -20.93 -9.93 13.39
CA THR A 35 -21.24 -11.12 14.21
C THR A 35 -21.66 -12.36 13.42
N GLU A 36 -22.10 -12.24 12.17
CA GLU A 36 -22.54 -13.40 11.37
C GLU A 36 -21.39 -14.00 10.55
N ASP A 37 -21.32 -15.34 10.50
CA ASP A 37 -20.41 -16.12 9.63
C ASP A 37 -20.69 -15.92 8.14
N ALA A 38 -21.91 -15.47 7.79
CA ALA A 38 -22.33 -15.29 6.42
C ALA A 38 -21.87 -13.94 5.86
N ALA A 39 -20.98 -14.00 4.86
CA ALA A 39 -20.34 -12.91 4.10
C ALA A 39 -21.25 -11.74 3.59
N PHE A 40 -22.58 -11.78 3.79
CA PHE A 40 -23.54 -10.95 3.04
C PHE A 40 -24.73 -10.39 3.84
N SER A 41 -24.75 -10.48 5.16
CA SER A 41 -25.84 -9.88 5.96
C SER A 41 -25.58 -8.39 6.25
N PHE A 42 -26.27 -7.51 5.52
CA PHE A 42 -26.34 -6.07 5.81
C PHE A 42 -27.76 -5.70 6.25
N PRO A 43 -27.99 -5.01 7.38
CA PRO A 43 -27.02 -4.36 8.29
C PRO A 43 -26.33 -5.33 9.27
N PRO A 44 -25.08 -5.05 9.69
CA PRO A 44 -24.39 -5.83 10.71
C PRO A 44 -25.21 -5.81 12.01
N LYS A 45 -25.64 -6.99 12.47
CA LYS A 45 -26.54 -7.10 13.64
C LYS A 45 -25.83 -6.86 14.97
N GLY A 46 -24.51 -6.95 15.00
CA GLY A 46 -23.68 -6.74 16.18
C GLY A 46 -22.21 -6.49 15.82
N PHE A 47 -21.47 -5.94 16.78
CA PHE A 47 -20.03 -5.71 16.71
C PHE A 47 -19.30 -6.82 17.47
N THR A 48 -18.36 -7.52 16.84
CA THR A 48 -17.56 -8.59 17.45
C THR A 48 -16.09 -8.52 17.06
N LEU A 49 -15.24 -9.02 17.96
CA LEU A 49 -13.82 -9.28 17.72
C LEU A 49 -13.52 -10.78 17.56
N HIS A 50 -14.56 -11.60 17.41
CA HIS A 50 -14.44 -13.06 17.31
C HIS A 50 -13.45 -13.48 16.20
N TRP A 51 -13.57 -12.91 15.00
CA TRP A 51 -12.71 -13.22 13.86
C TRP A 51 -11.25 -12.85 14.08
N PHE A 52 -10.98 -11.76 14.80
CA PHE A 52 -9.62 -11.41 15.20
C PHE A 52 -9.03 -12.42 16.17
N ASN A 53 -9.83 -12.92 17.12
CA ASN A 53 -9.39 -13.95 18.05
C ASN A 53 -9.19 -15.31 17.34
N VAL A 54 -10.09 -15.67 16.40
CA VAL A 54 -9.93 -16.86 15.56
C VAL A 54 -8.68 -16.76 14.70
N ALA A 55 -8.41 -15.60 14.09
CA ALA A 55 -7.20 -15.38 13.31
C ALA A 55 -5.94 -15.45 14.17
N ALA A 56 -5.95 -14.85 15.35
CA ALA A 56 -4.84 -14.90 16.31
C ALA A 56 -4.59 -16.30 16.88
N GLY A 57 -5.61 -17.15 16.97
CA GLY A 57 -5.48 -18.54 17.40
C GLY A 57 -4.96 -19.49 16.31
N ARG A 58 -4.90 -19.05 15.04
CA ARG A 58 -4.46 -19.87 13.91
C ARG A 58 -2.99 -19.63 13.60
N GLN A 59 -2.14 -20.59 13.98
CA GLN A 59 -0.71 -20.54 13.70
C GLN A 59 -0.40 -20.37 12.21
N ASP A 60 -1.14 -21.04 11.32
CA ASP A 60 -0.97 -20.88 9.86
C ASP A 60 -1.06 -19.42 9.39
N ILE A 61 -1.98 -18.64 9.99
CA ILE A 61 -2.18 -17.22 9.64
C ILE A 61 -1.04 -16.38 10.19
N LEU A 62 -0.66 -16.60 11.45
CA LEU A 62 0.43 -15.86 12.08
C LEU A 62 1.77 -16.11 11.38
N ASP A 63 2.07 -17.37 11.05
CA ASP A 63 3.28 -17.75 10.35
C ASP A 63 3.33 -17.13 8.94
N ALA A 64 2.20 -17.14 8.21
CA ALA A 64 2.12 -16.51 6.90
C ALA A 64 2.34 -14.99 6.97
N VAL A 65 1.77 -14.30 7.97
CA VAL A 65 1.95 -12.86 8.18
C VAL A 65 3.40 -12.53 8.54
N LEU A 66 4.00 -13.30 9.45
CA LEU A 66 5.39 -13.10 9.88
C LEU A 66 6.37 -13.35 8.73
N LEU A 67 6.17 -14.44 7.98
CA LEU A 67 6.98 -14.74 6.81
C LEU A 67 6.89 -13.63 5.76
N SER A 68 5.68 -13.15 5.48
CA SER A 68 5.46 -12.05 4.53
C SER A 68 6.17 -10.77 4.99
N ALA A 69 6.08 -10.43 6.28
CA ALA A 69 6.76 -9.27 6.84
C ALA A 69 8.29 -9.41 6.78
N GLN A 70 8.82 -10.59 7.09
CA GLN A 70 10.27 -10.85 7.03
C GLN A 70 10.80 -10.73 5.59
N ILE A 71 10.11 -11.33 4.63
CA ILE A 71 10.48 -11.25 3.21
C ILE A 71 10.38 -9.81 2.72
N ALA A 72 9.30 -9.10 3.04
CA ALA A 72 9.11 -7.70 2.64
C ALA A 72 10.21 -6.78 3.18
N CYS A 73 10.57 -6.93 4.45
CA CYS A 73 11.65 -6.15 5.07
C CYS A 73 13.01 -6.42 4.41
N LEU A 74 13.36 -7.70 4.20
CA LEU A 74 14.63 -8.08 3.58
C LEU A 74 14.71 -7.61 2.13
N ALA A 75 13.64 -7.82 1.36
CA ALA A 75 13.56 -7.37 -0.03
C ALA A 75 13.68 -5.85 -0.12
N THR A 76 12.99 -5.09 0.75
CA THR A 76 13.06 -3.62 0.79
C THR A 76 14.45 -3.13 1.14
N ALA A 77 15.12 -3.75 2.13
CA ALA A 77 16.47 -3.37 2.52
C ALA A 77 17.47 -3.58 1.37
N ILE A 78 17.42 -4.74 0.70
CA ILE A 78 18.27 -5.04 -0.44
C ILE A 78 17.98 -4.08 -1.61
N ALA A 79 16.70 -3.87 -1.92
CA ALA A 79 16.27 -2.97 -2.98
C ALA A 79 16.71 -1.52 -2.73
N LEU A 80 16.63 -1.03 -1.49
CA LEU A 80 17.11 0.30 -1.12
C LEU A 80 18.62 0.43 -1.29
N VAL A 81 19.39 -0.54 -0.80
CA VAL A 81 20.86 -0.49 -0.94
C VAL A 81 21.26 -0.52 -2.41
N LEU A 82 20.79 -1.51 -3.17
CA LEU A 82 21.16 -1.66 -4.58
C LEU A 82 20.61 -0.52 -5.45
N GLY A 83 19.35 -0.13 -5.24
CA GLY A 83 18.71 0.96 -5.96
C GLY A 83 19.39 2.30 -5.71
N THR A 84 19.76 2.60 -4.46
CA THR A 84 20.47 3.83 -4.11
C THR A 84 21.88 3.85 -4.71
N LEU A 85 22.62 2.73 -4.66
CA LEU A 85 23.95 2.64 -5.27
C LEU A 85 23.88 2.79 -6.81
N ALA A 86 22.91 2.16 -7.45
CA ALA A 86 22.68 2.30 -8.89
C ALA A 86 22.34 3.74 -9.27
N ALA A 87 21.41 4.38 -8.53
CA ALA A 87 21.06 5.79 -8.75
C ALA A 87 22.28 6.71 -8.56
N ALA A 88 23.09 6.48 -7.52
CA ALA A 88 24.29 7.26 -7.25
C ALA A 88 25.35 7.12 -8.36
N ALA A 89 25.56 5.90 -8.87
CA ALA A 89 26.50 5.63 -9.96
C ALA A 89 26.06 6.30 -11.27
N LEU A 90 24.78 6.17 -11.63
CA LEU A 90 24.21 6.78 -12.84
C LEU A 90 24.24 8.32 -12.78
N TYR A 91 23.98 8.90 -11.62
CA TYR A 91 23.97 10.37 -11.46
C TYR A 91 25.38 10.97 -11.47
N ARG A 92 26.38 10.31 -10.87
CA ARG A 92 27.71 10.90 -10.63
C ARG A 92 28.78 10.50 -11.65
N ARG A 93 28.59 9.45 -12.44
CA ARG A 93 29.61 8.93 -13.36
C ARG A 93 29.07 8.75 -14.77
N ASP A 94 29.93 9.02 -15.75
CA ASP A 94 29.73 8.65 -17.15
C ASP A 94 30.59 7.43 -17.44
N PHE A 95 29.96 6.33 -17.80
CA PHE A 95 30.60 5.04 -18.07
C PHE A 95 29.96 4.36 -19.28
N PHE A 96 30.71 3.47 -19.91
CA PHE A 96 30.25 2.74 -21.09
C PHE A 96 29.08 1.80 -20.74
N GLY A 97 27.90 2.01 -21.33
CA GLY A 97 26.67 1.25 -21.04
C GLY A 97 25.67 1.92 -20.10
N LYS A 98 25.93 3.16 -19.66
CA LYS A 98 25.03 3.96 -18.80
C LYS A 98 23.61 4.11 -19.37
N ASP A 99 23.50 4.39 -20.67
CA ASP A 99 22.20 4.59 -21.33
C ASP A 99 21.40 3.29 -21.40
N SER A 100 22.05 2.17 -21.71
CA SER A 100 21.39 0.85 -21.72
C SER A 100 20.85 0.46 -20.34
N ILE A 101 21.61 0.70 -19.27
CA ILE A 101 21.16 0.43 -17.89
C ILE A 101 20.03 1.39 -17.49
N SER A 102 20.14 2.68 -17.83
CA SER A 102 19.09 3.66 -17.54
C SER A 102 17.79 3.30 -18.25
N LEU A 103 17.87 2.90 -19.52
CA LEU A 103 16.72 2.40 -20.27
C LEU A 103 16.14 1.15 -19.62
N LEU A 104 16.95 0.15 -19.28
CA LEU A 104 16.47 -1.07 -18.61
C LEU A 104 15.69 -0.77 -17.31
N LEU A 105 16.16 0.20 -16.51
CA LEU A 105 15.53 0.59 -15.25
C LEU A 105 14.26 1.43 -15.45
N LEU A 106 14.20 2.28 -16.48
CA LEU A 106 13.07 3.16 -16.77
C LEU A 106 11.99 2.50 -17.63
N LEU A 107 12.35 1.51 -18.44
CA LEU A 107 11.48 0.81 -19.37
C LEU A 107 10.21 0.23 -18.72
N PRO A 108 10.22 -0.37 -17.51
CA PRO A 108 9.02 -0.86 -16.85
C PRO A 108 8.03 0.23 -16.42
N ILE A 109 8.48 1.48 -16.34
CA ILE A 109 7.63 2.64 -15.98
C ILE A 109 7.10 3.33 -17.24
N ALA A 110 7.85 3.23 -18.34
CA ALA A 110 7.53 3.86 -19.62
C ALA A 110 6.60 3.02 -20.53
N LEU A 111 6.51 1.70 -20.28
CA LEU A 111 5.59 0.76 -20.93
C LEU A 111 4.38 0.51 -20.02
#